data_AF-A0A7D9KB37-F1
#
_entry.id   AF-A0A7D9KB37-F1
#
_cell.length_a   1.000
_cell.length_b   1.000
_cell.length_c   1.000
_cell.angle_alpha   90.00
_cell.angle_beta   90.00
_cell.angle_gamma   90.00
#
_symmetry.space_group_name_H-M   'P 1'
#
loop_
_entity.id
_entity.type
_entity.pdbx_description
1 polymer ?
#
loop_
_entity_poly.entity_id
_entity_poly.type
_entity_poly.pdbx_seq_one_letter_code
_entity_poly.pdbx_strand_id
1 'polypeptide(L)'
;MMNGKKCFSVQCSGNTTTCQEVRADSSLSISTIAYVARYVDSEHTQELELSTSLSQCPRESLNELHVYKNKTLLGGFETGNYTFLGRTKSMRQCIQRCCSRGKCDVAYSIDGNCYAIECFSENLCHVDDGVPDTTSTEISILKDLKEKQS
;
A
#
# COMPACT_ATOMS: atom_id res chain seq x y z
N MET A 1 18.63 4.96 -20.67
CA MET A 1 18.75 3.52 -20.34
C MET A 1 18.71 3.40 -18.82
N MET A 2 17.56 3.09 -18.23
CA MET A 2 17.42 3.02 -16.76
C MET A 2 17.46 1.57 -16.29
N ASN A 3 18.46 1.23 -15.50
CA ASN A 3 18.60 -0.06 -14.84
C ASN A 3 17.77 -0.05 -13.55
N GLY A 4 16.46 -0.26 -13.66
CA GLY A 4 15.57 -0.48 -12.52
C GLY A 4 15.65 -1.92 -11.98
N LYS A 5 15.34 -2.11 -10.69
CA LYS A 5 15.22 -3.45 -10.09
C LYS A 5 14.08 -4.20 -10.78
N LYS A 6 14.38 -5.36 -11.37
CA LYS A 6 13.39 -6.20 -12.08
C LYS A 6 12.70 -7.14 -11.10
N CYS A 7 11.38 -7.27 -11.21
CA CYS A 7 10.60 -8.26 -10.45
C CYS A 7 10.59 -9.60 -11.20
N PHE A 8 10.62 -10.70 -10.44
CA PHE A 8 10.61 -12.06 -10.96
C PHE A 8 9.65 -12.90 -10.11
N SER A 9 8.94 -13.82 -10.75
CA SER A 9 8.26 -14.93 -10.10
C SER A 9 9.01 -16.24 -10.37
N VAL A 10 8.65 -17.31 -9.67
CA VAL A 10 9.21 -18.65 -9.88
C VAL A 10 8.11 -19.59 -10.33
N GLN A 11 8.35 -20.33 -11.41
CA GLN A 11 7.45 -21.38 -11.87
C GLN A 11 8.18 -22.72 -11.75
N CYS A 12 7.62 -23.63 -10.96
CA CYS A 12 8.14 -24.98 -10.77
C CYS A 12 7.23 -25.98 -11.47
N SER A 13 7.81 -27.02 -12.06
CA SER A 13 7.06 -28.13 -12.67
C SER A 13 7.54 -29.46 -12.09
N GLY A 14 6.60 -30.40 -11.88
CA GLY A 14 6.88 -31.73 -11.31
C GLY A 14 7.06 -31.74 -9.79
N ASN A 15 7.92 -32.64 -9.29
CA ASN A 15 8.19 -32.88 -7.85
C ASN A 15 9.06 -31.77 -7.20
N THR A 16 8.74 -30.51 -7.47
CA THR A 16 9.32 -29.28 -6.87
C THR A 16 10.81 -29.01 -7.07
N THR A 17 11.59 -29.91 -7.68
CA THR A 17 13.06 -29.76 -7.81
C THR A 17 13.51 -28.95 -9.03
N THR A 18 12.65 -28.70 -10.00
CA THR A 18 12.95 -27.93 -11.21
C THR A 18 12.06 -26.69 -11.28
N CYS A 19 12.67 -25.54 -10.98
CA CYS A 19 12.04 -24.23 -10.99
C CYS A 19 12.80 -23.28 -11.91
N GLN A 20 12.07 -22.41 -12.60
CA GLN A 20 12.64 -21.39 -13.47
C GLN A 20 12.19 -19.99 -13.05
N GLU A 21 13.08 -19.00 -13.21
CA GLU A 21 12.72 -17.59 -13.09
C GLU A 21 11.80 -17.17 -14.25
N VAL A 22 10.69 -16.52 -13.90
CA VAL A 22 9.78 -15.89 -14.86
C VAL A 22 9.82 -14.39 -14.60
N ARG A 23 10.21 -13.62 -15.62
CA ARG A 23 10.27 -12.15 -15.50
C ARG A 23 8.87 -11.58 -15.40
N ALA A 24 8.67 -10.69 -14.45
CA ALA A 24 7.43 -9.91 -14.38
C ALA A 24 7.34 -9.02 -15.62
N ASP A 25 6.21 -9.11 -16.32
CA ASP A 25 5.91 -8.27 -17.46
C ASP A 25 5.32 -6.93 -16.96
N SER A 26 6.13 -5.87 -17.05
CA SER A 26 5.73 -4.52 -16.65
C SER A 26 4.67 -3.88 -17.55
N SER A 27 4.26 -4.54 -18.65
CA SER A 27 3.14 -4.09 -19.48
C SER A 27 1.77 -4.50 -18.92
N LEU A 28 1.72 -5.39 -17.92
CA LEU A 28 0.50 -5.85 -17.27
C LEU A 28 0.40 -5.25 -15.86
N SER A 29 -0.61 -4.43 -15.62
CA SER A 29 -0.85 -3.66 -14.40
C SER A 29 -1.28 -4.49 -13.17
N ILE A 30 -1.23 -5.82 -13.25
CA ILE A 30 -1.68 -6.72 -12.18
C ILE A 30 -0.50 -7.05 -11.26
N SER A 31 -0.15 -6.11 -10.40
CA SER A 31 0.85 -6.32 -9.35
C SER A 31 0.28 -7.23 -8.26
N THR A 32 0.64 -8.52 -8.27
CA THR A 32 0.27 -9.46 -7.21
C THR A 32 1.43 -9.58 -6.21
N ILE A 33 1.19 -9.20 -4.96
CA ILE A 33 2.16 -9.37 -3.87
C ILE A 33 2.00 -10.78 -3.31
N ALA A 34 3.05 -11.59 -3.39
CA ALA A 34 3.15 -12.86 -2.69
C ALA A 34 4.07 -12.71 -1.47
N TYR A 35 3.58 -13.13 -0.30
CA TYR A 35 4.41 -13.18 0.91
C TYR A 35 5.23 -14.46 0.89
N VAL A 36 6.56 -14.33 0.86
CA VAL A 36 7.47 -15.48 1.01
C VAL A 36 7.90 -15.53 2.48
N ALA A 37 7.34 -16.47 3.23
CA ALA A 37 7.87 -16.80 4.55
C ALA A 37 9.17 -17.59 4.37
N ARG A 38 10.27 -17.17 5.03
CA ARG A 38 11.43 -18.04 5.14
C ARG A 38 11.03 -19.20 6.06
N TYR A 39 11.13 -20.43 5.57
CA TYR A 39 11.03 -21.61 6.41
C TYR A 39 12.29 -21.65 7.29
N VAL A 40 12.11 -21.28 8.56
CA VAL A 40 13.11 -21.46 9.61
C VAL A 40 12.54 -22.56 10.51
N ASP A 41 13.37 -23.56 10.81
CA ASP A 41 12.98 -24.71 11.62
C ASP A 41 12.26 -24.30 12.91
N SER A 42 11.36 -25.17 13.33
CA SER A 42 10.37 -24.99 14.41
C SER A 42 10.95 -24.36 15.69
N GLU A 43 10.10 -23.60 16.38
CA GLU A 43 10.21 -23.13 17.79
C GLU A 43 10.62 -21.68 18.12
N HIS A 44 10.33 -20.66 17.31
CA HIS A 44 10.07 -19.30 17.88
C HIS A 44 9.32 -18.37 16.91
N THR A 45 8.01 -18.54 16.79
CA THR A 45 7.12 -17.47 16.32
C THR A 45 6.96 -16.45 17.44
N GLN A 46 7.74 -15.36 17.40
CA GLN A 46 7.35 -14.15 18.12
C GLN A 46 6.19 -13.51 17.36
N GLU A 47 4.99 -13.65 17.92
CA GLU A 47 3.89 -12.76 17.58
C GLU A 47 4.34 -11.33 17.87
N LEU A 48 4.27 -10.46 16.87
CA LEU A 48 4.52 -9.04 17.06
C LEU A 48 3.41 -8.52 17.97
N GLU A 49 3.72 -8.37 19.26
CA GLU A 49 2.79 -7.85 20.24
C GLU A 49 2.26 -6.50 19.75
N LEU A 50 0.96 -6.47 19.50
CA LEU A 50 0.18 -5.28 19.21
C LEU A 50 0.25 -4.39 20.45
N SER A 51 1.28 -3.55 20.53
CA SER A 51 1.36 -2.52 21.55
C SER A 51 0.16 -1.58 21.35
N THR A 52 -0.80 -1.70 22.25
CA THR A 52 -1.96 -0.83 22.40
C THR A 52 -1.49 0.55 22.88
N SER A 53 -0.82 1.28 22.00
CA SER A 53 -0.91 2.73 21.94
C SER A 53 -1.71 3.03 20.69
N LEU A 54 -3.04 2.92 20.78
CA LEU A 54 -3.93 3.42 19.75
C LEU A 54 -3.65 4.92 19.62
N SER A 55 -2.85 5.34 18.64
CA SER A 55 -2.97 6.66 18.07
C SER A 55 -4.40 6.73 17.54
N GLN A 56 -5.30 7.24 18.39
CA GLN A 56 -6.71 7.29 18.10
C GLN A 56 -6.87 8.21 16.90
N CYS A 57 -7.18 7.63 15.74
CA CYS A 57 -7.60 8.43 14.61
C CYS A 57 -8.73 9.34 15.05
N PRO A 58 -8.59 10.67 14.90
CA PRO A 58 -9.67 11.57 15.25
C PRO A 58 -10.88 11.20 14.39
N ARG A 59 -11.90 10.61 15.01
CA ARG A 59 -13.12 10.20 14.31
C ARG A 59 -13.85 11.40 13.72
N GLU A 60 -13.66 12.57 14.30
CA GLU A 60 -14.23 13.85 13.88
C GLU A 60 -13.54 14.37 12.61
N SER A 61 -12.22 14.24 12.49
CA SER A 61 -11.48 14.70 11.31
C SER A 61 -11.66 13.82 10.09
N LEU A 62 -12.28 12.64 10.24
CA LEU A 62 -12.58 11.73 9.13
C LEU A 62 -13.64 12.28 8.16
N ASN A 63 -14.44 13.25 8.60
CA ASN A 63 -15.47 13.88 7.78
C ASN A 63 -14.93 15.06 6.95
N GLU A 64 -13.77 15.62 7.33
CA GLU A 64 -13.10 16.70 6.59
C GLU A 64 -12.20 16.17 5.47
N LEU A 65 -11.89 14.87 5.49
CA LEU A 65 -11.03 14.25 4.49
C LEU A 65 -11.73 14.10 3.14
N HIS A 66 -11.09 14.64 2.10
CA HIS A 66 -11.53 14.44 0.73
C HIS A 66 -11.15 13.04 0.24
N VAL A 67 -12.06 12.43 -0.53
CA VAL A 67 -11.83 11.15 -1.21
C VAL A 67 -11.84 11.39 -2.72
N TYR A 68 -10.66 11.31 -3.31
CA TYR A 68 -10.46 11.39 -4.75
C TYR A 68 -10.71 10.01 -5.37
N LYS A 69 -11.61 9.95 -6.36
CA LYS A 69 -11.97 8.70 -7.03
C LYS A 69 -11.39 8.66 -8.45
N ASN A 70 -10.89 7.51 -8.86
CA ASN A 70 -10.32 7.29 -10.18
C ASN A 70 -9.24 8.34 -10.50
N LYS A 71 -8.31 8.51 -9.56
CA LYS A 71 -7.17 9.42 -9.65
C LYS A 71 -5.89 8.66 -9.31
N THR A 72 -4.76 9.26 -9.66
CA THR A 72 -3.43 8.76 -9.29
C THR A 72 -2.67 9.82 -8.49
N LEU A 73 -1.51 9.46 -7.97
CA LEU A 73 -0.58 10.40 -7.36
C LEU A 73 0.43 10.88 -8.43
N LEU A 74 0.94 12.11 -8.31
CA LEU A 74 1.90 12.67 -9.27
C LEU A 74 3.13 11.77 -9.48
N GLY A 75 3.63 11.15 -8.40
CA GLY A 75 4.75 10.20 -8.47
C GLY A 75 4.37 8.78 -8.94
N GLY A 76 3.09 8.51 -9.21
CA GLY A 76 2.59 7.18 -9.50
C GLY A 76 3.02 6.15 -8.46
N PHE A 77 3.57 5.01 -8.92
CA PHE A 77 4.09 3.97 -8.03
C PHE A 77 5.37 4.37 -7.28
N GLU A 78 6.12 5.37 -7.75
CA GLU A 78 7.36 5.85 -7.11
C GLU A 78 7.12 6.98 -6.10
N THR A 79 5.86 7.24 -5.76
CA THR A 79 5.48 8.30 -4.83
C THR A 79 5.96 8.08 -3.38
N GLY A 80 6.16 6.82 -2.99
CA GLY A 80 6.51 6.46 -1.62
C GLY A 80 6.52 4.95 -1.35
N ASN A 81 6.61 4.60 -0.08
CA ASN A 81 6.56 3.22 0.40
C ASN A 81 5.10 2.78 0.63
N TYR A 82 4.71 1.68 -0.01
CA TYR A 82 3.37 1.10 0.12
C TYR A 82 3.36 0.00 1.17
N THR A 83 2.43 0.08 2.12
CA THR A 83 2.18 -0.95 3.12
C THR A 83 0.75 -1.46 2.98
N PHE A 84 0.58 -2.76 2.69
CA PHE A 84 -0.75 -3.37 2.64
C PHE A 84 -1.39 -3.45 4.03
N LEU A 85 -2.65 -3.01 4.14
CA LEU A 85 -3.44 -2.95 5.37
C LEU A 85 -4.62 -3.94 5.38
N GLY A 86 -4.66 -4.85 4.39
CA GLY A 86 -5.77 -5.78 4.24
C GLY A 86 -6.89 -5.25 3.35
N ARG A 87 -7.90 -6.09 3.16
CA ARG A 87 -9.12 -5.72 2.43
C ARG A 87 -10.02 -4.84 3.30
N THR A 88 -10.68 -3.87 2.68
CA THR A 88 -11.62 -2.94 3.34
C THR A 88 -12.88 -2.79 2.50
N LYS A 89 -14.04 -2.64 3.17
CA LYS A 89 -15.32 -2.47 2.48
C LYS A 89 -15.60 -1.02 2.06
N SER A 90 -14.82 -0.07 2.57
CA SER A 90 -14.99 1.35 2.26
C SER A 90 -13.69 2.12 2.48
N MET A 91 -13.53 3.24 1.75
CA MET A 91 -12.39 4.13 1.95
C MET A 91 -12.27 4.64 3.39
N ARG A 92 -13.40 4.84 4.07
CA ARG A 92 -13.43 5.25 5.49
C ARG A 92 -12.70 4.25 6.39
N GLN A 93 -12.89 2.94 6.17
CA GLN A 93 -12.16 1.92 6.91
C GLN A 93 -10.67 1.94 6.56
N CYS A 94 -10.33 2.19 5.30
CA CYS A 94 -8.95 2.29 4.85
C CYS A 94 -8.22 3.47 5.51
N ILE A 95 -8.84 4.64 5.54
CA ILE A 95 -8.34 5.84 6.24
C ILE A 95 -8.11 5.54 7.73
N GLN A 96 -9.08 4.90 8.40
CA GLN A 96 -8.92 4.54 9.82
C GLN A 96 -7.72 3.63 10.06
N ARG A 97 -7.51 2.62 9.22
CA ARG A 97 -6.34 1.73 9.33
C ARG A 97 -5.04 2.46 9.04
N CYS A 98 -5.04 3.35 8.04
CA CYS A 98 -3.88 4.16 7.66
C CYS A 98 -3.48 5.12 8.77
N CYS A 99 -4.40 5.93 9.30
CA CYS A 99 -4.08 6.90 10.34
C CYS A 99 -3.78 6.27 11.72
N SER A 100 -4.28 5.04 11.98
CA SER A 100 -3.90 4.31 13.20
C SER A 100 -2.43 3.86 13.15
N ARG A 101 -1.74 4.06 12.03
CA ARG A 101 -0.29 3.93 11.93
C ARG A 101 0.34 5.31 12.11
N GLY A 102 1.44 5.38 12.86
CA GLY A 102 2.23 6.61 12.97
C GLY A 102 2.85 7.08 11.64
N LYS A 103 2.95 6.20 10.64
CA LYS A 103 3.54 6.48 9.32
C LYS A 103 2.54 6.19 8.20
N CYS A 104 1.66 7.14 7.94
CA CYS A 104 0.79 7.13 6.77
C CYS A 104 0.48 8.56 6.32
N ASP A 105 0.87 8.92 5.11
CA ASP A 105 0.57 10.22 4.49
C ASP A 105 -0.64 10.14 3.57
N VAL A 106 -0.84 8.98 2.92
CA VAL A 106 -1.96 8.75 2.00
C VAL A 106 -2.57 7.38 2.27
N ALA A 107 -3.90 7.35 2.37
CA ALA A 107 -4.67 6.13 2.30
C ALA A 107 -5.02 5.88 0.83
N TYR A 108 -4.70 4.67 0.35
CA TYR A 108 -4.97 4.28 -1.02
C TYR A 108 -5.76 2.97 -1.06
N SER A 109 -6.92 2.98 -1.70
CA SER A 109 -7.76 1.82 -1.93
C SER A 109 -7.82 1.51 -3.42
N ILE A 110 -7.49 0.28 -3.79
CA ILE A 110 -7.60 -0.23 -5.16
C ILE A 110 -8.24 -1.62 -5.13
N ASP A 111 -9.36 -1.79 -5.82
CA ASP A 111 -10.12 -3.05 -5.90
C ASP A 111 -10.43 -3.67 -4.53
N GLY A 112 -10.74 -2.81 -3.55
CA GLY A 112 -11.06 -3.19 -2.17
C GLY A 112 -9.86 -3.56 -1.30
N ASN A 113 -8.63 -3.45 -1.82
CA ASN A 113 -7.39 -3.60 -1.08
C ASN A 113 -6.91 -2.24 -0.57
N CYS A 114 -6.62 -2.15 0.72
CA CYS A 114 -6.17 -0.92 1.36
C CYS A 114 -4.66 -0.89 1.54
N TYR A 115 -4.06 0.27 1.29
CA TYR A 115 -2.64 0.53 1.44
C TYR A 115 -2.42 1.84 2.21
N ALA A 116 -1.42 1.84 3.10
CA ALA A 116 -0.82 3.03 3.65
C ALA A 116 0.39 3.42 2.81
N ILE A 117 0.50 4.68 2.44
CA ILE A 117 1.64 5.21 1.69
C ILE A 117 2.39 6.21 2.58
N GLU A 118 3.70 5.99 2.75
CA GLU A 118 4.64 6.96 3.32
C GLU A 118 5.38 7.65 2.16
N CYS A 119 5.10 8.93 1.96
CA CYS A 119 5.55 9.68 0.80
C CYS A 119 7.05 9.98 0.91
N PHE A 120 7.81 9.80 -0.18
CA PHE A 120 9.23 10.20 -0.19
C PHE A 120 9.40 11.72 -0.20
N SER A 121 8.44 12.43 -0.79
CA SER A 121 8.34 13.89 -0.71
C SER A 121 6.89 14.31 -0.80
N GLU A 122 6.57 15.51 -0.34
CA GLU A 122 5.19 16.01 -0.36
C GLU A 122 4.64 16.11 -1.78
N ASN A 123 5.49 16.59 -2.69
CA ASN A 123 5.11 16.84 -4.07
C ASN A 123 4.67 15.58 -4.80
N LEU A 124 5.31 14.43 -4.51
CA LEU A 124 4.99 13.18 -5.20
C LEU A 124 3.61 12.62 -4.83
N CYS A 125 3.08 12.99 -3.67
CA CYS A 125 1.80 12.53 -3.15
C CYS A 125 0.64 13.50 -3.40
N HIS A 126 0.85 14.55 -4.20
CA HIS A 126 -0.29 15.29 -4.72
C HIS A 126 -1.09 14.41 -5.66
N VAL A 127 -2.40 14.60 -5.61
CA VAL A 127 -3.32 13.93 -6.52
C VAL A 127 -3.16 14.55 -7.89
N ASP A 128 -2.92 13.68 -8.87
CA ASP A 128 -2.88 14.04 -10.28
C ASP A 128 -4.24 13.77 -10.93
N ASP A 129 -4.58 14.59 -11.92
CA ASP A 129 -5.80 14.41 -12.71
C ASP A 129 -5.70 13.26 -13.71
N GLY A 130 -4.52 12.65 -13.83
CA GLY A 130 -4.28 11.42 -14.58
C GLY A 130 -5.33 10.35 -14.27
N VAL A 131 -5.94 9.83 -15.33
CA VAL A 131 -6.90 8.74 -15.24
C VAL A 131 -6.12 7.45 -14.96
N PRO A 132 -6.40 6.71 -13.88
CA PRO A 132 -5.79 5.41 -13.65
C PRO A 132 -6.25 4.42 -14.72
N ASP A 133 -5.33 3.59 -15.21
CA ASP A 133 -5.49 2.84 -16.45
C ASP A 133 -6.67 1.86 -16.52
N THR A 134 -7.35 1.48 -15.43
CA THR A 134 -8.62 0.68 -15.47
C THR A 134 -9.24 0.31 -14.11
N THR A 135 -8.75 0.80 -12.98
CA THR A 135 -9.12 0.25 -11.66
C THR A 135 -9.94 1.21 -10.80
N SER A 136 -10.87 0.65 -10.01
CA SER A 136 -11.66 1.41 -9.04
C SER A 136 -10.74 1.83 -7.89
N THR A 137 -10.24 3.06 -7.98
CA THR A 137 -9.28 3.62 -7.03
C THR A 137 -9.90 4.73 -6.21
N GLU A 138 -9.59 4.77 -4.93
CA GLU A 138 -9.97 5.82 -4.00
C GLU A 138 -8.72 6.26 -3.21
N ILE A 139 -8.42 7.56 -3.21
CA ILE A 139 -7.27 8.17 -2.55
C ILE A 139 -7.76 9.19 -1.52
N SER A 140 -7.13 9.23 -0.35
CA SER A 140 -7.33 10.31 0.62
C SER A 140 -5.99 10.70 1.24
N ILE A 141 -5.72 12.00 1.32
CA ILE A 141 -4.48 12.56 1.86
C ILE A 141 -4.68 12.82 3.36
N LEU A 142 -3.81 12.27 4.21
CA LEU A 142 -3.92 12.33 5.67
C LEU A 142 -2.90 13.28 6.32
N LYS A 143 -2.09 14.00 5.54
CA LYS A 143 -1.10 14.94 6.05
C LYS A 143 -1.71 16.03 6.94
N ASP A 144 -2.90 16.52 6.61
CA ASP A 144 -3.60 17.54 7.41
C ASP A 144 -3.98 17.04 8.83
N LEU A 145 -4.04 15.72 9.03
CA LEU A 145 -4.25 15.13 10.37
C LEU A 145 -2.98 15.08 11.20
N LYS A 146 -1.80 15.14 10.57
CA LYS A 146 -0.50 15.14 11.27
C LYS A 146 -0.17 16.53 11.79
N GLU A 147 -0.53 17.61 11.09
CA GLU A 147 -0.27 18.98 11.55
C GLU A 147 -1.10 19.41 12.75
N LYS A 148 -2.33 18.88 12.93
CA LYS A 148 -3.17 19.16 14.12
C LYS A 148 -2.72 18.43 15.40
N GLN A 149 -1.68 17.59 15.35
CA GLN A 149 -1.19 16.78 16.47
C GLN A 149 0.21 17.22 16.97
N SER A 150 0.72 18.37 16.51
CA SER A 150 1.97 18.99 16.98
C SER A 150 1.70 20.31 17.70
#